data_AF-A0A7K1SD93-F1
#
_entry.id   AF-A0A7K1SD93-F1
#
_cell.length_a   1.000
_cell.length_b   1.000
_cell.length_c   1.000
_cell.angle_alpha   90.00
_cell.angle_beta   90.00
_cell.angle_gamma   90.00
#
_symmetry.space_group_name_H-M   'P 1'
#
loop_
_entity.id
_entity.type
_entity.pdbx_description
1 polymer ?
#
loop_
_entity_poly.entity_id
_entity_poly.type
_entity_poly.pdbx_seq_one_letter_code
_entity_poly.pdbx_strand_id
1 'polypeptide(L)'
;MTQSGPAREFHRLSSQSHIKYHWLAGSPVTALQEPFKVVLTESQAHKYFESQPLSAILGKTIQYQDVLFDSTLVLTVSGIVKDFEKQTDFTFTDFISFPTVRQSFLKKEIQLDNWGNWNPNAQGFAKLAIGQNPGQVEKQFPQFLSRHVPPYSGFTTTLTLQPLSDLHFDSNYRDNYSRKAHRPTLYGLMGIAAFSLLIAIINFITLSTAQSIGRAKEIGVRKALGSNRTSLIGQFLVETWLLTLLVGGLSIALTLPVIYAFPDMIPPGVSSGLLSPTTIAFLLSVILMTSLVAGYYPATIIASYSPVNSLKGRGVGKLNNKSYFRKSLIVFQFVISLIFMACTFIAGNQIRFIMNKDLGFEHDAIVTFYTAWSNPQDRSGVFAERIRQLPSVRQVSTHLETPAAKRHAQTYIRYVDVANAKVGAAYELADDQYVPLFGLTILAGRNLSSANRPGEFLINQTCSRELGFRTPADAIGKLVQTGMDEATGVVVGVVKDFHANSLHERIEPFFFSSNQNSERAISVKLATREGGLDQFGAQIARIEANWKEIYPHETFQYHFFDQTIARLYEREQKTLRLLKRP
;
A
#
# COMPACT_ATOMS: atom_id res chain seq x y z
N MET A 1 -23.73 17.66 32.66
CA MET A 1 -23.66 17.88 31.21
C MET A 1 -24.22 16.65 30.53
N THR A 2 -25.29 16.83 29.76
CA THR A 2 -26.20 15.80 29.26
C THR A 2 -25.51 14.80 28.35
N GLN A 3 -25.70 13.50 28.64
CA GLN A 3 -25.30 12.39 27.78
C GLN A 3 -25.99 12.50 26.42
N SER A 4 -25.32 13.07 25.43
CA SER A 4 -25.72 12.96 24.03
C SER A 4 -25.31 11.57 23.53
N GLY A 5 -26.28 10.67 23.37
CA GLY A 5 -26.02 9.28 22.99
C GLY A 5 -25.44 9.09 21.58
N PRO A 6 -24.83 7.92 21.31
CA PRO A 6 -24.09 7.61 20.07
C PRO A 6 -24.93 7.69 18.78
N ALA A 7 -26.24 7.48 18.82
CA ALA A 7 -27.09 7.63 17.63
C ALA A 7 -27.31 9.09 17.19
N ARG A 8 -27.23 10.05 18.13
CA ARG A 8 -27.19 11.47 17.76
C ARG A 8 -25.88 11.83 17.08
N GLU A 9 -24.81 11.08 17.28
CA GLU A 9 -23.53 11.26 16.60
C GLU A 9 -23.52 10.61 15.21
N PHE A 10 -24.10 9.42 15.02
CA PHE A 10 -24.33 8.86 13.67
C PHE A 10 -25.29 9.74 12.84
N HIS A 11 -26.33 10.30 13.48
CA HIS A 11 -27.20 11.30 12.86
C HIS A 11 -26.50 12.66 12.65
N ARG A 12 -25.66 13.16 13.56
CA ARG A 12 -24.89 14.42 13.35
C ARG A 12 -23.81 14.26 12.30
N LEU A 13 -23.22 13.07 12.18
CA LEU A 13 -22.43 12.71 11.03
C LEU A 13 -23.33 12.72 9.77
N SER A 14 -24.42 11.95 9.66
CA SER A 14 -25.22 11.95 8.41
C SER A 14 -25.94 13.27 8.07
N SER A 15 -26.27 14.11 9.05
CA SER A 15 -27.00 15.37 8.84
C SER A 15 -26.11 16.60 8.69
N GLN A 16 -24.92 16.61 9.29
CA GLN A 16 -24.02 17.77 9.28
C GLN A 16 -22.55 17.45 8.94
N SER A 17 -22.17 16.19 8.74
CA SER A 17 -20.86 15.78 8.19
C SER A 17 -20.96 15.57 6.67
N HIS A 18 -19.81 15.64 6.00
CA HIS A 18 -19.66 15.33 4.58
C HIS A 18 -19.77 13.82 4.27
N ILE A 19 -19.90 12.96 5.29
CA ILE A 19 -20.10 11.50 5.14
C ILE A 19 -21.61 11.21 5.30
N LYS A 20 -22.34 11.21 4.19
CA LYS A 20 -23.79 10.97 4.17
C LYS A 20 -24.12 9.65 3.51
N TYR A 21 -24.65 8.72 4.30
CA TYR A 21 -25.24 7.49 3.78
C TYR A 21 -26.69 7.74 3.36
N HIS A 22 -27.07 7.23 2.19
CA HIS A 22 -28.46 7.20 1.74
C HIS A 22 -29.14 5.96 2.32
N TRP A 23 -30.22 6.14 3.09
CA TRP A 23 -30.93 5.04 3.75
C TRP A 23 -31.93 4.42 2.80
N LEU A 24 -31.86 3.11 2.63
CA LEU A 24 -32.79 2.31 1.82
C LEU A 24 -33.86 1.65 2.68
N ALA A 25 -33.52 1.26 3.91
CA ALA A 25 -34.44 0.68 4.88
C ALA A 25 -34.02 0.99 6.33
N GLY A 26 -34.98 1.08 7.25
CA GLY A 26 -34.74 1.42 8.65
C GLY A 26 -34.67 2.94 8.92
N SER A 27 -34.42 3.32 10.17
CA SER A 27 -34.41 4.73 10.60
C SER A 27 -33.02 5.18 11.06
N PRO A 28 -32.48 6.29 10.52
CA PRO A 28 -31.18 6.82 10.92
C PRO A 28 -31.09 7.24 12.38
N VAL A 29 -32.23 7.56 13.00
CA VAL A 29 -32.29 8.05 14.38
C VAL A 29 -32.22 6.89 15.38
N THR A 30 -32.84 5.76 15.07
CA THR A 30 -33.04 4.65 16.03
C THR A 30 -32.19 3.42 15.74
N ALA A 31 -31.73 3.21 14.50
CA ALA A 31 -31.12 1.95 14.07
C ALA A 31 -29.90 1.51 14.90
N LEU A 32 -29.12 2.43 15.47
CA LEU A 32 -27.90 2.11 16.24
C LEU A 32 -27.98 2.54 17.71
N GLN A 33 -29.18 2.79 18.25
CA GLN A 33 -29.36 3.18 19.66
C GLN A 33 -29.30 1.99 20.62
N GLU A 34 -29.88 0.88 20.23
CA GLU A 34 -29.95 -0.32 21.06
C GLU A 34 -28.70 -1.20 20.86
N PRO A 35 -28.26 -1.94 21.89
CA PRO A 35 -27.21 -2.94 21.76
C PRO A 35 -27.64 -4.06 20.79
N PHE A 36 -26.66 -4.77 20.24
CA PHE A 36 -26.83 -5.90 19.32
C PHE A 36 -27.59 -5.55 18.02
N LYS A 37 -27.41 -4.32 17.52
CA LYS A 37 -27.97 -3.88 16.24
C LYS A 37 -26.87 -3.69 15.20
N VAL A 38 -27.21 -3.94 13.94
CA VAL A 38 -26.32 -3.71 12.79
C VAL A 38 -27.05 -3.02 11.64
N VAL A 39 -26.39 -2.04 11.04
CA VAL A 39 -26.78 -1.45 9.75
C VAL A 39 -25.83 -1.97 8.68
N LEU A 40 -26.35 -2.41 7.55
CA LEU A 40 -25.55 -2.99 6.46
C LEU A 40 -25.57 -2.09 5.22
N THR A 41 -24.54 -2.16 4.39
CA THR A 41 -24.63 -1.67 3.02
C THR A 41 -25.52 -2.59 2.17
N GLU A 42 -26.08 -2.04 1.09
CA GLU A 42 -26.91 -2.77 0.12
C GLU A 42 -26.20 -4.03 -0.41
N SER A 43 -24.94 -3.90 -0.84
CA SER A 43 -24.10 -5.00 -1.27
C SER A 43 -23.96 -6.12 -0.22
N GLN A 44 -23.75 -5.78 1.05
CA GLN A 44 -23.62 -6.75 2.13
C GLN A 44 -24.96 -7.39 2.53
N ALA A 45 -26.04 -6.62 2.52
CA ALA A 45 -27.37 -7.16 2.76
C ALA A 45 -27.71 -8.24 1.71
N HIS A 46 -27.42 -7.98 0.43
CA HIS A 46 -27.59 -8.96 -0.64
C HIS A 46 -26.62 -10.14 -0.54
N LYS A 47 -25.40 -9.94 -0.05
CA LYS A 47 -24.46 -11.04 0.19
C LYS A 47 -24.96 -12.01 1.26
N TYR A 48 -25.53 -11.50 2.35
CA TYR A 48 -25.97 -12.34 3.47
C TYR A 48 -27.38 -12.92 3.31
N PHE A 49 -28.29 -12.19 2.64
CA PHE A 49 -29.70 -12.57 2.51
C PHE A 49 -30.16 -12.76 1.06
N GLU A 50 -29.23 -12.84 0.13
CA GLU A 50 -29.46 -13.06 -1.31
C GLU A 50 -30.41 -11.99 -1.89
N SER A 51 -31.30 -12.38 -2.80
CA SER A 51 -32.20 -11.47 -3.54
C SER A 51 -33.47 -11.08 -2.77
N GLN A 52 -33.45 -11.14 -1.43
CA GLN A 52 -34.62 -10.75 -0.64
C GLN A 52 -34.86 -9.23 -0.67
N PRO A 53 -36.12 -8.78 -0.63
CA PRO A 53 -36.43 -7.34 -0.52
C PRO A 53 -35.79 -6.74 0.73
N LEU A 54 -35.16 -5.57 0.59
CA LEU A 54 -34.42 -4.91 1.69
C LEU A 54 -35.29 -4.68 2.94
N SER A 55 -36.59 -4.41 2.78
CA SER A 55 -37.53 -4.27 3.89
C SER A 55 -37.74 -5.55 4.69
N ALA A 56 -37.67 -6.72 4.05
CA ALA A 56 -37.85 -8.03 4.67
C ALA A 56 -36.60 -8.51 5.43
N ILE A 57 -35.45 -7.86 5.20
CA ILE A 57 -34.18 -8.15 5.89
C ILE A 57 -34.17 -7.52 7.30
N LEU A 58 -34.91 -6.42 7.51
CA LEU A 58 -35.01 -5.78 8.82
C LEU A 58 -35.55 -6.76 9.88
N GLY A 59 -34.92 -6.78 11.05
CA GLY A 59 -35.27 -7.67 12.15
C GLY A 59 -34.66 -9.07 12.05
N LYS A 60 -34.04 -9.44 10.92
CA LYS A 60 -33.29 -10.70 10.82
C LYS A 60 -31.99 -10.63 11.60
N THR A 61 -31.47 -11.79 11.99
CA THR A 61 -30.21 -11.90 12.74
C THR A 61 -29.05 -12.31 11.82
N ILE A 62 -27.87 -11.78 12.14
CA ILE A 62 -26.59 -12.19 11.58
C ILE A 62 -25.71 -12.63 12.73
N GLN A 63 -24.93 -13.67 12.49
CA GLN A 63 -23.95 -14.18 13.43
C GLN A 63 -22.55 -13.86 12.91
N TYR A 64 -21.81 -13.04 13.66
CA TYR A 64 -20.38 -12.83 13.45
C TYR A 64 -19.63 -13.76 14.39
N GLN A 65 -18.96 -14.76 13.85
CA GLN A 65 -18.08 -15.63 14.62
C GLN A 65 -16.68 -15.02 14.61
N ASP A 66 -16.19 -14.68 15.80
CA ASP A 66 -14.79 -14.33 15.99
C ASP A 66 -13.97 -15.62 16.06
N VAL A 67 -13.30 -15.93 14.96
CA VAL A 67 -12.41 -17.09 14.81
C VAL A 67 -11.15 -16.95 15.68
N LEU A 68 -10.87 -15.78 16.22
CA LEU A 68 -9.73 -15.53 17.11
C LEU A 68 -10.05 -15.71 18.59
N PHE A 69 -11.33 -15.71 19.01
CA PHE A 69 -11.69 -15.82 20.43
C PHE A 69 -12.84 -16.79 20.74
N ASP A 70 -13.22 -17.64 19.77
CA ASP A 70 -14.37 -18.58 19.83
C ASP A 70 -15.65 -17.89 20.32
N SER A 71 -15.77 -16.61 19.99
CA SER A 71 -16.80 -15.74 20.52
C SER A 71 -17.77 -15.42 19.41
N THR A 72 -19.06 -15.59 19.69
CA THR A 72 -20.12 -15.37 18.71
C THR A 72 -20.88 -14.10 19.05
N LEU A 73 -20.93 -13.16 18.10
CA LEU A 73 -21.75 -11.96 18.20
C LEU A 73 -22.98 -12.10 17.31
N VAL A 74 -24.15 -12.22 17.93
CA VAL A 74 -25.43 -12.23 17.22
C VAL A 74 -25.99 -10.81 17.19
N LEU A 75 -26.25 -10.29 15.99
CA LEU A 75 -26.75 -8.93 15.76
C LEU A 75 -28.05 -8.97 14.96
N THR A 76 -28.97 -8.08 15.28
CA THR A 76 -30.21 -7.89 14.51
C THR A 76 -30.05 -6.74 13.51
N VAL A 77 -30.42 -6.98 12.25
CA VAL A 77 -30.40 -5.95 11.20
C VAL A 77 -31.45 -4.88 11.50
N SER A 78 -31.02 -3.65 11.69
CA SER A 78 -31.86 -2.50 12.06
C SER A 78 -31.95 -1.44 10.97
N GLY A 79 -31.13 -1.55 9.91
CA GLY A 79 -31.17 -0.66 8.77
C GLY A 79 -30.29 -1.12 7.62
N ILE A 80 -30.54 -0.56 6.44
CA ILE A 80 -29.77 -0.80 5.23
C ILE A 80 -29.51 0.54 4.55
N VAL A 81 -28.27 0.77 4.17
CA VAL A 81 -27.80 1.98 3.48
C VAL A 81 -27.25 1.64 2.10
N LYS A 82 -27.38 2.56 1.16
CA LYS A 82 -26.81 2.42 -0.18
C LYS A 82 -25.28 2.44 -0.12
N ASP A 83 -24.64 1.63 -0.95
CA ASP A 83 -23.20 1.72 -1.19
C ASP A 83 -22.81 3.11 -1.73
N PHE A 84 -21.57 3.53 -1.46
CA PHE A 84 -21.05 4.75 -2.07
C PHE A 84 -20.84 4.57 -3.57
N GLU A 85 -21.40 5.48 -4.38
CA GLU A 85 -21.28 5.45 -5.84
C GLU A 85 -19.88 5.84 -6.34
N LYS A 86 -19.07 6.50 -5.49
CA LYS A 86 -17.72 6.98 -5.79
C LYS A 86 -16.68 6.33 -4.88
N GLN A 87 -15.45 6.26 -5.36
CA GLN A 87 -14.28 5.81 -4.59
C GLN A 87 -14.15 6.63 -3.29
N THR A 88 -13.95 5.94 -2.17
CA THR A 88 -13.91 6.52 -0.82
C THR A 88 -12.97 5.73 0.08
N ASP A 89 -12.35 6.40 1.05
CA ASP A 89 -11.59 5.72 2.12
C ASP A 89 -12.50 5.07 3.17
N PHE A 90 -13.79 5.40 3.15
CA PHE A 90 -14.81 4.79 4.02
C PHE A 90 -15.33 3.49 3.41
N THR A 91 -14.53 2.43 3.51
CA THR A 91 -14.82 1.10 2.96
C THR A 91 -15.62 0.21 3.89
N PHE A 92 -16.05 0.72 5.05
CA PHE A 92 -16.84 -0.03 6.02
C PHE A 92 -18.22 -0.36 5.46
N THR A 93 -18.63 -1.62 5.66
CA THR A 93 -19.90 -2.14 5.13
C THR A 93 -20.91 -2.51 6.20
N ASP A 94 -20.44 -2.79 7.42
CA ASP A 94 -21.24 -3.29 8.53
C ASP A 94 -21.06 -2.32 9.71
N PHE A 95 -22.14 -1.66 10.15
CA PHE A 95 -22.11 -0.66 11.23
C PHE A 95 -22.80 -1.22 12.47
N ILE A 96 -22.02 -1.61 13.46
CA ILE A 96 -22.52 -2.20 14.71
C ILE A 96 -22.80 -1.09 15.72
N SER A 97 -23.90 -1.22 16.48
CA SER A 97 -24.24 -0.21 17.49
C SER A 97 -23.20 -0.15 18.61
N PHE A 98 -22.71 1.05 18.89
CA PHE A 98 -21.67 1.28 19.91
C PHE A 98 -22.01 0.71 21.31
N PRO A 99 -23.27 0.75 21.80
CA PRO A 99 -23.64 0.13 23.08
C PRO A 99 -23.35 -1.38 23.15
N THR A 100 -23.31 -2.08 22.01
CA THR A 100 -22.95 -3.51 21.92
C THR A 100 -21.58 -3.77 22.56
N VAL A 101 -20.62 -2.86 22.38
CA VAL A 101 -19.25 -3.04 22.92
C VAL A 101 -19.27 -3.26 24.42
N ARG A 102 -20.08 -2.51 25.17
CA ARG A 102 -20.12 -2.61 26.63
C ARG A 102 -20.90 -3.82 27.13
N GLN A 103 -21.73 -4.43 26.30
CA GLN A 103 -22.64 -5.52 26.66
C GLN A 103 -22.23 -6.88 26.09
N SER A 104 -21.15 -6.95 25.30
CA SER A 104 -20.62 -8.18 24.73
C SER A 104 -19.16 -8.41 25.16
N PHE A 105 -18.58 -9.50 24.68
CA PHE A 105 -17.16 -9.83 24.86
C PHE A 105 -16.22 -8.73 24.34
N LEU A 106 -16.67 -7.91 23.37
CA LEU A 106 -15.94 -6.79 22.79
C LEU A 106 -15.45 -5.78 23.82
N LYS A 107 -16.07 -5.69 25.01
CA LYS A 107 -15.60 -4.81 26.09
C LYS A 107 -14.15 -5.11 26.46
N LYS A 108 -13.78 -6.39 26.51
CA LYS A 108 -12.43 -6.85 26.86
C LYS A 108 -11.44 -6.69 25.71
N GLU A 109 -11.92 -6.78 24.47
CA GLU A 109 -11.07 -6.69 23.27
C GLU A 109 -10.77 -5.24 22.88
N ILE A 110 -11.79 -4.38 22.89
CA ILE A 110 -11.64 -2.97 22.49
C ILE A 110 -11.05 -2.13 23.63
N GLN A 111 -11.33 -2.51 24.90
CA GLN A 111 -10.80 -1.83 26.09
C GLN A 111 -11.00 -0.31 26.07
N LEU A 112 -12.24 0.16 25.89
CA LEU A 112 -12.57 1.58 25.75
C LEU A 112 -12.05 2.51 26.87
N ASP A 113 -11.74 1.94 28.03
CA ASP A 113 -11.28 2.69 29.20
C ASP A 113 -9.73 2.75 29.31
N ASN A 114 -9.00 2.04 28.43
CA ASN A 114 -7.53 1.96 28.44
C ASN A 114 -6.89 2.95 27.45
N TRP A 115 -6.56 4.14 27.95
CA TRP A 115 -5.91 5.20 27.18
C TRP A 115 -4.43 4.96 26.84
N GLY A 116 -3.80 3.93 27.43
CA GLY A 116 -2.40 3.57 27.16
C GLY A 116 -2.22 2.63 25.96
N ASN A 117 -3.31 2.04 25.46
CA ASN A 117 -3.25 1.04 24.39
C ASN A 117 -3.76 1.64 23.06
N TRP A 118 -2.85 1.81 22.10
CA TRP A 118 -3.16 2.38 20.79
C TRP A 118 -3.49 1.26 19.80
N ASN A 119 -4.77 1.14 19.45
CA ASN A 119 -5.21 0.15 18.47
C ASN A 119 -5.23 0.76 17.06
N PRO A 120 -4.43 0.27 16.10
CA PRO A 120 -4.43 0.77 14.72
C PRO A 120 -5.72 0.49 13.94
N ASN A 121 -6.62 -0.32 14.52
CA ASN A 121 -7.98 -0.54 14.00
C ASN A 121 -9.00 0.50 14.49
N ALA A 122 -8.58 1.46 15.33
CA ALA A 122 -9.46 2.51 15.84
C ALA A 122 -9.16 3.85 15.14
N GLN A 123 -10.22 4.51 14.65
CA GLN A 123 -10.16 5.88 14.16
C GLN A 123 -11.18 6.75 14.89
N GLY A 124 -10.73 7.93 15.33
CA GLY A 124 -11.58 8.95 15.92
C GLY A 124 -11.78 10.11 14.95
N PHE A 125 -13.04 10.46 14.69
CA PHE A 125 -13.38 11.63 13.87
C PHE A 125 -14.01 12.71 14.75
N ALA A 126 -13.48 13.93 14.66
CA ALA A 126 -14.02 15.09 15.35
C ALA A 126 -14.41 16.17 14.33
N LYS A 127 -15.61 16.73 14.49
CA LYS A 127 -16.05 17.88 13.72
C LYS A 127 -15.81 19.15 14.53
N LEU A 128 -14.92 20.02 14.03
CA LEU A 128 -14.70 21.34 14.63
C LEU A 128 -15.89 22.27 14.40
N ALA A 129 -16.13 23.17 15.35
CA ALA A 129 -17.12 24.23 15.17
C ALA A 129 -16.67 25.21 14.08
N ILE A 130 -17.63 25.83 13.40
CA ILE A 130 -17.35 26.78 12.31
C ILE A 130 -16.49 27.93 12.85
N GLY A 131 -15.40 28.25 12.16
CA GLY A 131 -14.47 29.33 12.53
C GLY A 131 -13.39 28.95 13.55
N GLN A 132 -13.39 27.72 14.09
CA GLN A 132 -12.32 27.25 14.97
C GLN A 132 -11.03 26.97 14.19
N ASN A 133 -9.89 27.39 14.74
CA ASN A 133 -8.58 27.09 14.19
C ASN A 133 -8.09 25.73 14.74
N PRO A 134 -7.78 24.73 13.90
CA PRO A 134 -7.27 23.43 14.35
C PRO A 134 -6.05 23.55 15.28
N GLY A 135 -5.11 24.45 14.99
CA GLY A 135 -3.91 24.65 15.80
C GLY A 135 -4.19 25.22 17.20
N GLN A 136 -5.34 25.85 17.44
CA GLN A 136 -5.76 26.25 18.79
C GLN A 136 -6.30 25.07 19.60
N VAL A 137 -6.95 24.11 18.94
CA VAL A 137 -7.42 22.87 19.56
C VAL A 137 -6.23 21.99 19.91
N GLU A 138 -5.25 21.87 19.01
CA GLU A 138 -4.05 21.06 19.23
C GLU A 138 -3.23 21.50 20.45
N LYS A 139 -3.22 22.81 20.77
CA LYS A 139 -2.56 23.32 21.98
C LYS A 139 -3.13 22.77 23.29
N GLN A 140 -4.35 22.22 23.27
CA GLN A 140 -4.99 21.63 24.46
C GLN A 140 -4.61 20.13 24.61
N PHE A 141 -4.08 19.50 23.57
CA PHE A 141 -3.78 18.07 23.57
C PHE A 141 -2.68 17.65 24.56
N PRO A 142 -1.59 18.41 24.78
CA PRO A 142 -0.59 18.02 25.78
C PRO A 142 -1.21 17.89 27.18
N GLN A 143 -2.08 18.83 27.57
CA GLN A 143 -2.79 18.77 28.84
C GLN A 143 -3.78 17.60 28.86
N PHE A 144 -4.49 17.36 27.76
CA PHE A 144 -5.40 16.23 27.63
C PHE A 144 -4.69 14.89 27.80
N LEU A 145 -3.55 14.70 27.12
CA LEU A 145 -2.73 13.50 27.19
C LEU A 145 -2.19 13.29 28.62
N SER A 146 -1.67 14.34 29.26
CA SER A 146 -1.15 14.24 30.64
C SER A 146 -2.18 13.79 31.68
N ARG A 147 -3.48 14.00 31.42
CA ARG A 147 -4.57 13.62 32.33
C ARG A 147 -5.08 12.20 32.10
N HIS A 148 -4.97 11.67 30.89
CA HIS A 148 -5.63 10.41 30.51
C HIS A 148 -4.65 9.32 30.11
N VAL A 149 -3.53 9.67 29.47
CA VAL A 149 -2.53 8.71 29.01
C VAL A 149 -1.44 8.59 30.09
N PRO A 150 -1.28 7.40 30.70
CA PRO A 150 -0.20 7.20 31.66
C PRO A 150 1.16 7.41 30.97
N PRO A 151 2.13 8.04 31.65
CA PRO A 151 3.43 8.31 31.06
C PRO A 151 4.16 6.99 30.75
N TYR A 152 4.30 6.67 29.47
CA TYR A 152 5.14 5.56 29.02
C TYR A 152 6.58 6.05 28.93
N SER A 153 7.47 5.50 29.75
CA SER A 153 8.90 5.82 29.67
C SER A 153 9.43 5.51 28.26
N GLY A 154 10.27 6.36 27.68
CA GLY A 154 10.89 6.13 26.37
C GLY A 154 10.04 6.44 25.12
N PHE A 155 8.75 6.78 25.27
CA PHE A 155 7.91 7.23 24.16
C PHE A 155 7.35 8.63 24.43
N THR A 156 7.36 9.50 23.41
CA THR A 156 6.65 10.78 23.46
C THR A 156 5.38 10.65 22.65
N THR A 157 4.22 10.67 23.32
CA THR A 157 2.92 10.63 22.65
C THR A 157 2.48 12.05 22.30
N THR A 158 2.17 12.28 21.04
CA THR A 158 1.58 13.54 20.55
C THR A 158 0.28 13.23 19.84
N LEU A 159 -0.74 14.04 20.07
CA LEU A 159 -2.00 14.00 19.33
C LEU A 159 -2.03 15.21 18.40
N THR A 160 -2.52 15.02 17.18
CA THR A 160 -2.60 16.03 16.12
C THR A 160 -3.89 15.86 15.35
N LEU A 161 -4.43 16.97 14.81
CA LEU A 161 -5.61 16.95 13.98
C LEU A 161 -5.22 16.76 12.51
N GLN A 162 -5.81 15.75 11.87
CA GLN A 162 -5.66 15.52 10.45
C GLN A 162 -6.92 16.02 9.70
N PRO A 163 -6.78 16.89 8.69
CA PRO A 163 -7.89 17.24 7.81
C PRO A 163 -8.43 16.00 7.08
N LEU A 164 -9.76 15.88 6.97
CA LEU A 164 -10.37 14.74 6.30
C LEU A 164 -9.93 14.60 4.83
N SER A 165 -9.60 15.70 4.16
CA SER A 165 -9.08 15.71 2.78
C SER A 165 -7.70 15.07 2.63
N ASP A 166 -6.93 14.96 3.71
CA ASP A 166 -5.59 14.37 3.70
C ASP A 166 -5.58 12.90 4.12
N LEU A 167 -6.73 12.35 4.56
CA LEU A 167 -6.85 10.95 5.00
C LEU A 167 -6.31 9.95 3.97
N HIS A 168 -6.56 10.21 2.68
CA HIS A 168 -6.12 9.36 1.58
C HIS A 168 -4.61 9.44 1.30
N PHE A 169 -3.96 10.55 1.65
CA PHE A 169 -2.62 10.91 1.16
C PHE A 169 -1.54 10.92 2.23
N ASP A 170 -1.92 11.01 3.50
CA ASP A 170 -0.98 11.04 4.60
C ASP A 170 -0.50 9.62 4.93
N SER A 171 0.79 9.36 4.66
CA SER A 171 1.43 8.08 4.95
C SER A 171 1.92 7.95 6.40
N ASN A 172 1.85 9.02 7.19
CA ASN A 172 2.29 8.99 8.58
C ASN A 172 1.32 8.20 9.46
N TYR A 173 0.03 8.18 9.09
CA TYR A 173 -1.00 7.41 9.78
C TYR A 173 -1.24 6.09 9.03
N ARG A 174 -0.80 4.98 9.63
CA ARG A 174 -1.03 3.64 9.11
C ARG A 174 -2.31 3.08 9.73
N ASP A 175 -3.27 2.69 8.90
CA ASP A 175 -4.45 1.93 9.29
C ASP A 175 -4.52 0.60 8.51
N ASN A 176 -5.42 -0.29 8.90
CA ASN A 176 -5.50 -1.64 8.35
C ASN A 176 -6.52 -1.81 7.22
N TYR A 177 -7.23 -0.74 6.83
CA TYR A 177 -8.39 -0.85 5.93
C TYR A 177 -8.44 0.19 4.81
N SER A 178 -7.63 1.25 4.87
CA SER A 178 -7.52 2.23 3.78
C SER A 178 -6.18 2.09 3.05
N ARG A 179 -6.21 2.30 1.73
CA ARG A 179 -5.01 2.34 0.91
C ARG A 179 -4.56 3.79 0.77
N LYS A 180 -3.40 4.13 1.33
CA LYS A 180 -2.81 5.47 1.18
C LYS A 180 -2.22 5.66 -0.22
N ALA A 181 -2.56 6.78 -0.87
CA ALA A 181 -1.97 7.21 -2.13
C ALA A 181 -0.70 8.03 -1.90
N HIS A 182 0.35 7.74 -2.66
CA HIS A 182 1.62 8.44 -2.58
C HIS A 182 1.65 9.64 -3.55
N ARG A 183 1.41 10.85 -3.03
CA ARG A 183 1.38 12.10 -3.84
C ARG A 183 2.60 12.28 -4.76
N PRO A 184 3.84 12.05 -4.31
CA PRO A 184 5.01 12.20 -5.19
C PRO A 184 4.97 11.24 -6.38
N THR A 185 4.43 10.03 -6.22
CA THR A 185 4.25 9.10 -7.35
C THR A 185 3.23 9.65 -8.35
N LEU A 186 2.12 10.24 -7.88
CA LEU A 186 1.13 10.85 -8.76
C LEU A 186 1.74 12.01 -9.56
N TYR A 187 2.47 12.92 -8.90
CA TYR A 187 3.18 14.00 -9.58
C TYR A 187 4.26 13.49 -10.53
N GLY A 188 4.96 12.41 -10.17
CA GLY A 188 5.92 11.74 -11.05
C GLY A 188 5.26 11.23 -12.33
N LEU A 189 4.12 10.53 -12.21
CA LEU A 189 3.35 10.05 -13.36
C LEU A 189 2.81 11.20 -14.23
N MET A 190 2.30 12.26 -13.62
CA MET A 190 1.88 13.48 -14.34
C MET A 190 3.06 14.13 -15.07
N GLY A 191 4.23 14.20 -14.42
CA GLY A 191 5.46 14.68 -15.02
C GLY A 191 5.86 13.84 -16.24
N ILE A 192 5.89 12.52 -16.11
CA ILE A 192 6.21 11.60 -17.23
C ILE A 192 5.23 11.78 -18.40
N ALA A 193 3.93 11.92 -18.13
CA ALA A 193 2.92 12.15 -19.15
C ALA A 193 3.14 13.50 -19.87
N ALA A 194 3.39 14.57 -19.11
CA ALA A 194 3.69 15.90 -19.66
C ALA A 194 4.99 15.91 -20.49
N PHE A 195 6.05 15.25 -20.01
CA PHE A 195 7.32 15.13 -20.75
C PHE A 195 7.17 14.32 -22.03
N SER A 196 6.43 13.21 -21.99
CA SER A 196 6.14 12.39 -23.18
C SER A 196 5.38 13.20 -24.24
N LEU A 197 4.38 13.98 -23.81
CA LEU A 197 3.65 14.90 -24.69
C LEU A 197 4.58 15.96 -25.28
N LEU A 198 5.48 16.54 -24.48
CA LEU A 198 6.45 17.53 -24.96
C LEU A 198 7.37 16.96 -26.04
N ILE A 199 7.90 15.75 -25.83
CA ILE A 199 8.74 15.04 -26.82
C ILE A 199 7.94 14.80 -28.11
N ALA A 200 6.68 14.37 -28.01
CA ALA A 200 5.82 14.16 -29.15
C ALA A 200 5.55 15.45 -29.94
N ILE A 201 5.27 16.56 -29.25
CA ILE A 201 5.09 17.89 -29.87
C ILE A 201 6.36 18.34 -30.59
N ILE A 202 7.52 18.21 -29.95
CA ILE A 202 8.82 18.57 -30.52
C ILE A 202 9.10 17.77 -31.79
N ASN A 203 8.87 16.46 -31.72
CA ASN A 203 9.04 15.57 -32.87
C ASN A 203 8.10 15.96 -34.02
N PHE A 204 6.84 16.27 -33.69
CA PHE A 204 5.86 16.71 -34.67
C PHE A 204 6.23 18.05 -35.33
N ILE A 205 6.68 19.05 -34.55
CA ILE A 205 7.22 20.32 -35.09
C ILE A 205 8.37 20.05 -36.06
N THR A 206 9.29 19.16 -35.68
CA THR A 206 10.50 18.85 -36.46
C THR A 206 10.12 18.18 -37.79
N LEU A 207 9.22 17.20 -37.76
CA LEU A 207 8.72 16.50 -38.94
C LEU A 207 7.93 17.42 -39.86
N SER A 208 6.98 18.19 -39.31
CA SER A 208 6.16 19.14 -40.08
C SER A 208 7.01 20.23 -40.71
N THR A 209 8.04 20.72 -40.02
CA THR A 209 8.99 21.69 -40.59
C THR A 209 9.80 21.09 -41.74
N ALA A 210 10.19 19.81 -41.67
CA ALA A 210 10.89 19.13 -42.75
C ALA A 210 9.99 18.93 -43.98
N GLN A 211 8.74 18.49 -43.78
CA GLN A 211 7.75 18.32 -44.84
C GLN A 211 7.37 19.65 -45.52
N SER A 212 7.38 20.75 -44.75
CA SER A 212 7.11 22.10 -45.25
C SER A 212 8.07 22.54 -46.37
N ILE A 213 9.30 21.99 -46.40
CA ILE A 213 10.28 22.28 -47.47
C ILE A 213 9.81 21.69 -48.80
N GLY A 214 9.23 20.47 -48.79
CA GLY A 214 8.65 19.85 -49.99
C GLY A 214 7.45 20.62 -50.55
N ARG A 215 6.69 21.30 -49.67
CA ARG A 215 5.54 22.14 -50.05
C ARG A 215 5.91 23.56 -50.50
N ALA A 216 7.18 23.94 -50.44
CA ALA A 216 7.62 25.31 -50.73
C ALA A 216 7.25 25.79 -52.15
N LYS A 217 7.22 24.88 -53.13
CA LYS A 217 6.84 25.20 -54.53
C LYS A 217 5.35 25.52 -54.66
N GLU A 218 4.49 24.73 -54.02
CA GLU A 218 3.03 24.94 -53.98
C GLU A 218 2.68 26.30 -53.34
N ILE A 219 3.30 26.61 -52.19
CA ILE A 219 3.10 27.86 -51.48
C ILE A 219 3.58 29.06 -52.31
N GLY A 220 4.69 28.91 -53.03
CA GLY A 220 5.22 29.93 -53.95
C GLY A 220 4.23 30.28 -55.06
N VAL A 221 3.56 29.27 -55.63
CA VAL A 221 2.50 29.46 -56.64
C VAL A 221 1.28 30.16 -56.04
N ARG A 222 0.80 29.72 -54.86
CA ARG A 222 -0.35 30.36 -54.19
C ARG A 222 -0.13 31.83 -53.84
N LYS A 223 1.08 32.20 -53.40
CA LYS A 223 1.44 33.60 -53.17
C LYS A 223 1.52 34.41 -54.46
N ALA A 224 2.01 33.82 -55.56
CA ALA A 224 2.02 34.48 -56.87
C ALA A 224 0.60 34.73 -57.39
N LEU A 225 -0.36 33.87 -57.02
CA LEU A 225 -1.79 34.01 -57.30
C LEU A 225 -2.53 34.92 -56.29
N GLY A 226 -1.82 35.62 -55.40
CA GLY A 226 -2.41 36.64 -54.51
C GLY A 226 -2.82 36.16 -53.11
N SER A 227 -2.46 34.95 -52.69
CA SER A 227 -2.76 34.48 -51.32
C SER A 227 -2.01 35.31 -50.27
N ASN A 228 -2.75 35.86 -49.30
CA ASN A 228 -2.17 36.62 -48.20
C ASN A 228 -1.53 35.71 -47.13
N ARG A 229 -0.65 36.28 -46.31
CA ARG A 229 0.13 35.54 -45.29
C ARG A 229 -0.76 34.86 -44.26
N THR A 230 -1.86 35.50 -43.87
CA THR A 230 -2.79 35.04 -42.83
C THR A 230 -3.66 33.88 -43.30
N SER A 231 -4.10 33.88 -44.57
CA SER A 231 -4.85 32.77 -45.18
C SER A 231 -4.01 31.50 -45.25
N LEU A 232 -2.73 31.61 -45.62
CA LEU A 232 -1.80 30.46 -45.64
C LEU A 232 -1.56 29.89 -44.23
N ILE A 233 -1.43 30.75 -43.21
CA ILE A 233 -1.28 30.33 -41.81
C ILE A 233 -2.57 29.65 -41.34
N GLY A 234 -3.73 30.25 -41.59
CA GLY A 234 -5.03 29.70 -41.21
C GLY A 234 -5.30 28.32 -41.84
N GLN A 235 -5.02 28.16 -43.13
CA GLN A 235 -5.15 26.87 -43.81
C GLN A 235 -4.28 25.79 -43.17
N PHE A 236 -3.01 26.10 -42.86
CA PHE A 236 -2.09 25.14 -42.25
C PHE A 236 -2.50 24.79 -40.80
N LEU A 237 -3.00 25.77 -40.05
CA LEU A 237 -3.52 25.53 -38.70
C LEU A 237 -4.77 24.64 -38.73
N VAL A 238 -5.68 24.83 -39.68
CA VAL A 238 -6.85 23.96 -39.86
C VAL A 238 -6.45 22.55 -40.27
N GLU A 239 -5.49 22.40 -41.20
CA GLU A 239 -4.95 21.08 -41.58
C GLU A 239 -4.33 20.37 -40.37
N THR A 240 -3.54 21.09 -39.57
CA THR A 240 -2.91 20.55 -38.35
C THR A 240 -3.95 20.16 -37.30
N TRP A 241 -5.00 20.97 -37.14
CA TRP A 241 -6.08 20.71 -36.20
C TRP A 241 -6.92 19.49 -36.61
N LEU A 242 -7.25 19.34 -37.90
CA LEU A 242 -7.96 18.17 -38.40
C LEU A 242 -7.14 16.88 -38.22
N LEU A 243 -5.84 16.94 -38.50
CA LEU A 243 -4.93 15.81 -38.31
C LEU A 243 -4.83 15.40 -36.83
N THR A 244 -4.62 16.35 -35.92
CA THR A 244 -4.53 16.06 -34.48
C THR A 244 -5.87 15.60 -33.90
N LEU A 245 -7.00 16.09 -34.40
CA LEU A 245 -8.33 15.61 -34.03
C LEU A 245 -8.52 14.15 -34.42
N LEU A 246 -8.14 13.77 -35.64
CA LEU A 246 -8.21 12.39 -36.13
C LEU A 246 -7.31 11.47 -35.28
N VAL A 247 -6.08 11.91 -35.02
CA VAL A 247 -5.14 11.18 -34.14
C VAL A 247 -5.67 11.08 -32.70
N GLY A 248 -6.35 12.11 -32.19
CA GLY A 248 -7.01 12.08 -30.88
C GLY A 248 -8.11 11.02 -30.81
N GLY A 249 -8.96 10.95 -31.84
CA GLY A 249 -9.97 9.89 -31.96
C GLY A 249 -9.35 8.49 -32.04
N LEU A 250 -8.30 8.34 -32.86
CA LEU A 250 -7.54 7.09 -32.94
C LEU A 250 -6.89 6.71 -31.60
N SER A 251 -6.41 7.68 -30.83
CA SER A 251 -5.81 7.47 -29.51
C SER A 251 -6.84 6.92 -28.52
N ILE A 252 -8.07 7.44 -28.52
CA ILE A 252 -9.16 6.91 -27.70
C ILE A 252 -9.47 5.45 -28.10
N ALA A 253 -9.54 5.17 -29.41
CA ALA A 253 -9.79 3.83 -29.91
C ALA A 253 -8.71 2.82 -29.52
N LEU A 254 -7.44 3.24 -29.53
CA LEU A 254 -6.28 2.41 -29.14
C LEU A 254 -6.14 2.25 -27.61
N THR A 255 -6.69 3.17 -26.82
CA THR A 255 -6.59 3.11 -25.36
C THR A 255 -7.28 1.88 -24.78
N LEU A 256 -8.45 1.51 -25.31
CA LEU A 256 -9.21 0.35 -24.84
C LEU A 256 -8.45 -0.99 -25.00
N PRO A 257 -7.93 -1.35 -26.19
CA PRO A 257 -7.09 -2.54 -26.36
C PRO A 257 -5.89 -2.58 -25.41
N VAL A 258 -5.24 -1.43 -25.18
CA VAL A 258 -4.09 -1.34 -24.26
C VAL A 258 -4.53 -1.64 -22.83
N ILE A 259 -5.65 -1.07 -22.37
CA ILE A 259 -6.24 -1.39 -21.06
C ILE A 259 -6.53 -2.89 -20.92
N TYR A 260 -7.13 -3.51 -21.95
CA TYR A 260 -7.43 -4.94 -21.96
C TYR A 260 -6.19 -5.85 -22.06
N ALA A 261 -5.10 -5.37 -22.67
CA ALA A 261 -3.85 -6.11 -22.77
C ALA A 261 -3.07 -6.15 -21.44
N PHE A 262 -3.35 -5.21 -20.52
CA PHE A 262 -2.68 -5.09 -19.22
C PHE A 262 -3.67 -5.13 -18.03
N PRO A 263 -4.53 -6.16 -17.92
CA PRO A 263 -5.57 -6.22 -16.89
C PRO A 263 -4.98 -6.32 -15.47
N ASP A 264 -3.86 -7.03 -15.32
CA ASP A 264 -3.18 -7.22 -14.02
C ASP A 264 -2.57 -5.93 -13.45
N MET A 265 -2.46 -4.87 -14.27
CA MET A 265 -1.87 -3.58 -13.88
C MET A 265 -2.91 -2.54 -13.50
N ILE A 266 -4.17 -2.74 -13.93
CA ILE A 266 -5.26 -1.81 -13.66
C ILE A 266 -6.06 -2.40 -12.51
N PRO A 267 -6.10 -1.74 -11.34
CA PRO A 267 -6.87 -2.24 -10.20
C PRO A 267 -8.34 -2.44 -10.59
N PRO A 268 -8.99 -3.51 -10.06
CA PRO A 268 -10.42 -3.69 -10.25
C PRO A 268 -11.18 -2.46 -9.73
N GLY A 269 -12.10 -1.92 -10.54
CA GLY A 269 -12.89 -0.73 -10.21
C GLY A 269 -12.42 0.59 -10.84
N VAL A 270 -11.33 0.60 -11.60
CA VAL A 270 -11.00 1.74 -12.48
C VAL A 270 -11.94 1.73 -13.68
N SER A 271 -13.03 2.49 -13.61
CA SER A 271 -13.84 2.78 -14.79
C SER A 271 -13.07 3.78 -15.65
N SER A 272 -12.81 3.41 -16.91
CA SER A 272 -11.89 4.17 -17.76
C SER A 272 -12.40 5.59 -18.07
N GLY A 273 -13.69 5.87 -17.83
CA GLY A 273 -14.27 7.22 -17.88
C GLY A 273 -13.88 8.01 -19.15
N LEU A 274 -13.52 7.30 -20.23
CA LEU A 274 -12.82 7.86 -21.37
C LEU A 274 -13.71 8.86 -22.11
N LEU A 275 -15.02 8.61 -22.04
CA LEU A 275 -16.08 9.44 -22.60
C LEU A 275 -16.75 10.34 -21.54
N SER A 276 -16.16 10.48 -20.35
CA SER A 276 -16.69 11.45 -19.38
C SER A 276 -16.53 12.88 -19.92
N PRO A 277 -17.49 13.78 -19.66
CA PRO A 277 -17.41 15.16 -20.14
C PRO A 277 -16.11 15.87 -19.74
N THR A 278 -15.60 15.58 -18.54
CA THR A 278 -14.34 16.11 -18.03
C THR A 278 -13.13 15.60 -18.81
N THR A 279 -13.09 14.30 -19.14
CA THR A 279 -11.99 13.73 -19.94
C THR A 279 -12.03 14.26 -21.37
N ILE A 280 -13.21 14.37 -21.98
CA ILE A 280 -13.37 14.91 -23.33
C ILE A 280 -12.93 16.38 -23.36
N ALA A 281 -13.36 17.21 -22.39
CA ALA A 281 -12.93 18.60 -22.29
C ALA A 281 -11.40 18.72 -22.15
N PHE A 282 -10.79 17.87 -21.34
CA PHE A 282 -9.34 17.79 -21.21
C PHE A 282 -8.66 17.39 -22.53
N LEU A 283 -9.11 16.33 -23.20
CA LEU A 283 -8.53 15.88 -24.48
C LEU A 283 -8.66 16.95 -25.57
N LEU A 284 -9.80 17.62 -25.67
CA LEU A 284 -10.00 18.74 -26.59
C LEU A 284 -9.03 19.90 -26.28
N SER A 285 -8.79 20.19 -25.00
CA SER A 285 -7.81 21.21 -24.59
C SER A 285 -6.39 20.83 -25.02
N VAL A 286 -6.00 19.56 -24.90
CA VAL A 286 -4.70 19.04 -25.33
C VAL A 286 -4.57 19.08 -26.85
N ILE A 287 -5.60 18.66 -27.60
CA ILE A 287 -5.63 18.73 -29.08
C ILE A 287 -5.49 20.17 -29.55
N LEU A 288 -6.22 21.11 -28.93
CA LEU A 288 -6.13 22.52 -29.26
C LEU A 288 -4.73 23.08 -28.98
N MET A 289 -4.18 22.80 -27.79
CA MET A 289 -2.85 23.27 -27.40
C MET A 289 -1.75 22.72 -28.33
N THR A 290 -1.78 21.41 -28.59
CA THR A 290 -0.82 20.74 -29.48
C THR A 290 -0.90 21.25 -30.91
N SER A 291 -2.12 21.46 -31.43
CA SER A 291 -2.34 22.04 -32.77
C SER A 291 -1.75 23.44 -32.90
N LEU A 292 -1.97 24.28 -31.89
CA LEU A 292 -1.46 25.65 -31.88
C LEU A 292 0.07 25.66 -31.82
N VAL A 293 0.66 24.93 -30.88
CA VAL A 293 2.12 24.90 -30.69
C VAL A 293 2.82 24.28 -31.90
N ALA A 294 2.31 23.16 -32.41
CA ALA A 294 2.95 22.44 -33.50
C ALA A 294 2.64 23.01 -34.88
N GLY A 295 1.48 23.62 -35.08
CA GLY A 295 1.07 24.22 -36.35
C GLY A 295 1.59 25.64 -36.55
N TYR A 296 1.65 26.45 -35.48
CA TYR A 296 2.04 27.86 -35.59
C TYR A 296 3.49 28.04 -36.06
N TYR A 297 4.43 27.25 -35.52
CA TYR A 297 5.85 27.39 -35.87
C TYR A 297 6.14 27.06 -37.35
N PRO A 298 5.74 25.90 -37.91
CA PRO A 298 5.90 25.62 -39.34
C PRO A 298 5.11 26.59 -40.23
N ALA A 299 3.89 26.98 -39.83
CA ALA A 299 3.07 27.92 -40.60
C ALA A 299 3.75 29.29 -40.76
N THR A 300 4.39 29.82 -39.71
CA THR A 300 5.12 31.10 -39.80
C THR A 300 6.39 30.99 -40.67
N ILE A 301 7.06 29.84 -40.66
CA ILE A 301 8.20 29.55 -41.57
C ILE A 301 7.71 29.53 -43.02
N ILE A 302 6.68 28.73 -43.31
CA ILE A 302 6.04 28.63 -44.62
C ILE A 302 5.62 30.01 -45.14
N ALA A 303 4.94 30.77 -44.30
CA ALA A 303 4.41 32.07 -44.65
C ALA A 303 5.51 33.12 -44.85
N SER A 304 6.77 32.84 -44.47
CA SER A 304 7.93 33.71 -44.71
C SER A 304 8.66 33.47 -46.03
N TYR A 305 8.31 32.43 -46.81
CA TYR A 305 8.98 32.17 -48.10
C TYR A 305 8.63 33.22 -49.18
N SER A 306 9.65 33.75 -49.85
CA SER A 306 9.50 34.68 -50.98
C SER A 306 9.24 33.92 -52.30
N PRO A 307 8.24 34.31 -53.11
CA PRO A 307 7.88 33.62 -54.36
C PRO A 307 9.05 33.45 -55.35
N VAL A 308 9.91 34.48 -55.45
CA VAL A 308 11.04 34.52 -56.39
C VAL A 308 12.09 33.45 -56.06
N ASN A 309 12.35 33.19 -54.78
CA ASN A 309 13.34 32.20 -54.35
C ASN A 309 12.79 30.77 -54.35
N SER A 310 11.48 30.58 -54.15
CA SER A 310 10.82 29.26 -54.21
C SER A 310 10.67 28.73 -55.63
N LEU A 311 10.48 29.60 -56.63
CA LEU A 311 10.29 29.20 -58.04
C LEU A 311 11.61 28.97 -58.80
N LYS A 312 12.69 29.67 -58.41
CA LYS A 312 14.03 29.53 -59.04
C LYS A 312 14.91 28.43 -58.44
N GLY A 313 14.40 27.62 -57.50
CA GLY A 313 15.17 26.55 -56.82
C GLY A 313 16.32 27.04 -55.92
N ARG A 314 16.64 28.34 -55.90
CA ARG A 314 17.74 28.94 -55.11
C ARG A 314 17.39 29.24 -53.64
N GLY A 315 16.20 28.85 -53.18
CA GLY A 315 15.67 29.19 -51.86
C GLY A 315 16.14 28.38 -50.66
N VAL A 316 17.07 27.43 -50.82
CA VAL A 316 17.47 26.52 -49.70
C VAL A 316 18.69 27.04 -48.92
N GLY A 317 19.51 27.92 -49.49
CA GLY A 317 20.84 28.25 -48.96
C GLY A 317 20.96 29.38 -47.92
N LYS A 318 19.93 30.21 -47.69
CA LYS A 318 20.01 31.41 -46.81
C LYS A 318 19.29 31.28 -45.46
N LEU A 319 19.05 30.06 -44.97
CA LEU A 319 18.39 29.79 -43.67
C LEU A 319 19.35 29.38 -42.53
N ASN A 320 20.62 29.81 -42.56
CA ASN A 320 21.62 29.38 -41.56
C ASN A 320 21.18 29.61 -40.09
N ASN A 321 20.48 30.70 -39.76
CA ASN A 321 20.02 30.94 -38.38
C ASN A 321 18.80 30.11 -37.93
N LYS A 322 17.93 29.65 -38.85
CA LYS A 322 16.75 28.83 -38.51
C LYS A 322 17.07 27.33 -38.46
N SER A 323 18.21 26.91 -39.03
CA SER A 323 18.73 25.53 -38.93
C SER A 323 19.22 25.20 -37.51
N TYR A 324 19.80 26.19 -36.79
CA TYR A 324 20.28 25.99 -35.42
C TYR A 324 19.15 25.72 -34.42
N PHE A 325 17.99 26.38 -34.54
CA PHE A 325 16.85 26.11 -33.66
C PHE A 325 16.35 24.66 -33.82
N ARG A 326 16.21 24.18 -35.05
CA ARG A 326 15.84 22.77 -35.32
C ARG A 326 16.89 21.81 -34.79
N LYS A 327 18.17 22.08 -35.02
CA LYS A 327 19.28 21.26 -34.49
C LYS A 327 19.25 21.23 -32.96
N SER A 328 19.03 22.37 -32.30
CA SER A 328 18.89 22.45 -30.84
C SER A 328 17.70 21.65 -30.35
N LEU A 329 16.57 21.71 -31.04
CA LEU A 329 15.35 20.99 -30.67
C LEU A 329 15.52 19.46 -30.81
N ILE A 330 16.20 19.01 -31.87
CA ILE A 330 16.57 17.61 -32.09
C ILE A 330 17.54 17.13 -31.01
N VAL A 331 18.59 17.90 -30.72
CA VAL A 331 19.56 17.55 -29.66
C VAL A 331 18.86 17.49 -28.31
N PHE A 332 18.00 18.46 -27.98
CA PHE A 332 17.22 18.47 -26.74
C PHE A 332 16.31 17.23 -26.62
N GLN A 333 15.61 16.86 -27.70
CA GLN A 333 14.81 15.63 -27.74
C GLN A 333 15.67 14.39 -27.44
N PHE A 334 16.80 14.22 -28.15
CA PHE A 334 17.67 13.06 -27.95
C PHE A 334 18.27 13.00 -26.55
N VAL A 335 18.67 14.15 -25.97
CA VAL A 335 19.17 14.22 -24.60
C VAL A 335 18.11 13.75 -23.61
N ILE A 336 16.86 14.22 -23.75
CA ILE A 336 15.77 13.80 -22.87
C ILE A 336 15.47 12.30 -23.05
N SER A 337 15.39 11.81 -24.28
CA SER A 337 15.18 10.38 -24.54
C SER A 337 16.31 9.53 -23.93
N LEU A 338 17.56 9.98 -24.00
CA LEU A 338 18.70 9.30 -23.39
C LEU A 338 18.58 9.28 -21.85
N ILE A 339 18.23 10.41 -21.23
CA ILE A 339 17.99 10.50 -19.78
C ILE A 339 16.87 9.55 -19.37
N PHE A 340 15.76 9.54 -20.10
CA PHE A 340 14.63 8.65 -19.82
C PHE A 340 15.02 7.18 -19.93
N MET A 341 15.78 6.81 -20.97
CA MET A 341 16.32 5.47 -21.15
C MET A 341 17.26 5.08 -20.00
N ALA A 342 18.16 5.98 -19.59
CA ALA A 342 19.06 5.77 -18.47
C ALA A 342 18.31 5.60 -17.14
N CYS A 343 17.32 6.46 -16.84
CA CYS A 343 16.48 6.35 -15.65
C CYS A 343 15.72 5.02 -15.61
N THR A 344 15.15 4.62 -16.75
CA THR A 344 14.44 3.34 -16.91
C THR A 344 15.37 2.15 -16.66
N PHE A 345 16.59 2.20 -17.20
CA PHE A 345 17.61 1.18 -17.00
C PHE A 345 18.07 1.10 -15.53
N ILE A 346 18.37 2.25 -14.91
CA ILE A 346 18.78 2.34 -13.50
C ILE A 346 17.66 1.80 -12.60
N ALA A 347 16.41 2.21 -12.82
CA ALA A 347 15.26 1.73 -12.06
C ALA A 347 15.10 0.21 -12.21
N GLY A 348 15.23 -0.32 -13.43
CA GLY A 348 15.20 -1.76 -13.68
C GLY A 348 16.32 -2.53 -12.96
N ASN A 349 17.51 -1.94 -12.89
CA ASN A 349 18.65 -2.52 -12.17
C ASN A 349 18.46 -2.44 -10.64
N GLN A 350 17.92 -1.34 -10.12
CA GLN A 350 17.60 -1.20 -8.70
C GLN A 350 16.54 -2.21 -8.26
N ILE A 351 15.47 -2.39 -9.04
CA ILE A 351 14.45 -3.40 -8.73
C ILE A 351 15.07 -4.80 -8.72
N ARG A 352 15.94 -5.12 -9.69
CA ARG A 352 16.64 -6.42 -9.72
C ARG A 352 17.56 -6.61 -8.51
N PHE A 353 18.25 -5.55 -8.09
CA PHE A 353 19.08 -5.58 -6.89
C PHE A 353 18.24 -5.86 -5.63
N ILE A 354 17.11 -5.17 -5.46
CA ILE A 354 16.18 -5.39 -4.33
C ILE A 354 15.66 -6.83 -4.31
N MET A 355 15.30 -7.38 -5.48
CA MET A 355 14.77 -8.74 -5.61
C MET A 355 15.79 -9.85 -5.31
N ASN A 356 17.10 -9.58 -5.45
CA ASN A 356 18.17 -10.56 -5.27
C ASN A 356 19.05 -10.27 -4.04
N LYS A 357 18.72 -9.24 -3.27
CA LYS A 357 19.50 -8.85 -2.09
C LYS A 357 19.25 -9.85 -0.97
N ASP A 358 20.33 -10.27 -0.33
CA ASP A 358 20.28 -11.07 0.89
C ASP A 358 19.51 -10.32 1.99
N LEU A 359 18.39 -10.90 2.43
CA LEU A 359 17.52 -10.34 3.46
C LEU A 359 18.02 -10.65 4.88
N GLY A 360 19.05 -11.49 5.02
CA GLY A 360 19.61 -11.91 6.30
C GLY A 360 18.96 -13.16 6.89
N PHE A 361 18.10 -13.86 6.13
CA PHE A 361 17.45 -15.12 6.50
C PHE A 361 17.17 -15.99 5.27
N GLU A 362 17.02 -17.29 5.49
CA GLU A 362 16.63 -18.27 4.49
C GLU A 362 15.11 -18.27 4.27
N HIS A 363 14.69 -18.42 3.01
CA HIS A 363 13.28 -18.42 2.63
C HIS A 363 12.84 -19.62 1.78
N ASP A 364 13.78 -20.42 1.29
CA ASP A 364 13.50 -21.49 0.34
C ASP A 364 12.92 -22.73 1.02
N ALA A 365 11.87 -23.31 0.39
CA ALA A 365 11.20 -24.53 0.85
C ALA A 365 10.66 -24.46 2.29
N ILE A 366 10.32 -23.26 2.77
CA ILE A 366 9.67 -23.03 4.06
C ILE A 366 8.18 -22.82 3.85
N VAL A 367 7.37 -23.63 4.54
CA VAL A 367 5.91 -23.53 4.56
C VAL A 367 5.46 -23.12 5.94
N THR A 368 4.60 -22.11 6.03
CA THR A 368 4.08 -21.58 7.29
C THR A 368 2.59 -21.82 7.40
N PHE A 369 2.17 -22.25 8.59
CA PHE A 369 0.79 -22.51 8.99
C PHE A 369 0.45 -21.57 10.14
N TYR A 370 -0.78 -21.08 10.16
CA TYR A 370 -1.28 -20.24 11.25
C TYR A 370 -2.44 -20.97 11.94
N THR A 371 -2.35 -21.12 13.25
CA THR A 371 -3.44 -21.67 14.06
C THR A 371 -4.42 -20.58 14.45
N ALA A 372 -5.71 -20.91 14.55
CA ALA A 372 -6.72 -19.95 14.99
C ALA A 372 -6.42 -19.47 16.42
N TRP A 373 -6.56 -18.16 16.67
CA TRP A 373 -6.33 -17.60 17.99
C TRP A 373 -7.33 -18.11 19.05
N SER A 374 -8.46 -18.65 18.60
CA SER A 374 -9.60 -19.09 19.42
C SER A 374 -9.40 -20.43 20.09
N ASN A 375 -8.40 -21.22 19.69
CA ASN A 375 -8.26 -22.59 20.16
C ASN A 375 -7.85 -22.62 21.64
N PRO A 376 -8.72 -23.07 22.57
CA PRO A 376 -8.44 -23.02 24.00
C PRO A 376 -7.35 -24.01 24.44
N GLN A 377 -6.99 -24.96 23.58
CA GLN A 377 -6.07 -26.06 23.88
C GLN A 377 -4.73 -25.99 23.16
N ASP A 378 -4.30 -24.80 22.71
CA ASP A 378 -3.04 -24.52 21.99
C ASP A 378 -2.23 -25.79 21.64
N ARG A 379 -2.65 -26.44 20.55
CA ARG A 379 -2.06 -27.71 20.11
C ARG A 379 -0.88 -27.48 19.16
N SER A 380 -0.38 -26.25 19.06
CA SER A 380 0.67 -25.86 18.12
C SER A 380 1.95 -26.68 18.37
N GLY A 381 2.36 -26.82 19.63
CA GLY A 381 3.49 -27.66 20.04
C GLY A 381 3.29 -29.15 19.73
N VAL A 382 2.06 -29.67 19.90
CA VAL A 382 1.72 -31.07 19.57
C VAL A 382 1.81 -31.31 18.07
N PHE A 383 1.26 -30.37 17.27
CA PHE A 383 1.37 -30.42 15.83
C PHE A 383 2.83 -30.31 15.38
N ALA A 384 3.58 -29.35 15.91
CA ALA A 384 5.00 -29.17 15.59
C ALA A 384 5.81 -30.43 15.86
N GLU A 385 5.61 -31.10 17.01
CA GLU A 385 6.30 -32.34 17.35
C GLU A 385 5.90 -33.50 16.41
N ARG A 386 4.62 -33.60 16.04
CA ARG A 386 4.16 -34.63 15.10
C ARG A 386 4.73 -34.42 13.70
N ILE A 387 4.79 -33.17 13.22
CA ILE A 387 5.38 -32.84 11.93
C ILE A 387 6.89 -33.05 11.94
N ARG A 388 7.56 -32.79 13.06
CA ARG A 388 9.01 -33.02 13.24
C ARG A 388 9.40 -34.50 13.06
N GLN A 389 8.48 -35.44 13.31
CA GLN A 389 8.70 -36.87 13.11
C GLN A 389 8.58 -37.32 11.64
N LEU A 390 8.11 -36.46 10.73
CA LEU A 390 7.97 -36.81 9.32
C LEU A 390 9.35 -36.86 8.64
N PRO A 391 9.72 -37.95 7.94
CA PRO A 391 11.03 -38.07 7.27
C PRO A 391 11.30 -37.01 6.20
N SER A 392 10.25 -36.37 5.69
CA SER A 392 10.29 -35.34 4.66
C SER A 392 10.52 -33.93 5.23
N VAL A 393 10.54 -33.78 6.55
CA VAL A 393 10.69 -32.50 7.24
C VAL A 393 12.10 -32.38 7.78
N ARG A 394 12.77 -31.26 7.46
CA ARG A 394 14.13 -30.98 7.92
C ARG A 394 14.13 -30.30 9.28
N GLN A 395 13.30 -29.27 9.44
CA GLN A 395 13.20 -28.46 10.66
C GLN A 395 11.76 -27.95 10.84
N VAL A 396 11.37 -27.73 12.09
CA VAL A 396 10.08 -27.17 12.49
C VAL A 396 10.31 -26.18 13.62
N SER A 397 9.75 -24.97 13.48
CA SER A 397 9.76 -23.92 14.50
C SER A 397 8.35 -23.42 14.77
N THR A 398 8.03 -23.21 16.06
CA THR A 398 6.86 -22.47 16.54
C THR A 398 7.24 -21.03 16.86
N HIS A 399 6.43 -20.07 16.40
CA HIS A 399 6.66 -18.64 16.58
C HIS A 399 5.38 -17.82 16.43
N LEU A 400 5.43 -16.50 16.59
CA LEU A 400 4.29 -15.62 16.36
C LEU A 400 4.19 -15.23 14.87
N GLU A 401 5.31 -14.83 14.26
CA GLU A 401 5.42 -14.34 12.89
C GLU A 401 6.76 -14.74 12.23
N THR A 402 6.74 -14.91 10.90
CA THR A 402 7.97 -15.18 10.12
C THR A 402 8.89 -13.94 10.07
N PRO A 403 10.20 -14.06 9.78
CA PRO A 403 11.12 -12.92 9.78
C PRO A 403 10.75 -11.79 8.84
N ALA A 404 10.00 -12.04 7.76
CA ALA A 404 9.53 -11.04 6.80
C ALA A 404 8.02 -10.81 6.89
N ALA A 405 7.47 -10.84 8.11
CA ALA A 405 6.06 -10.58 8.31
C ALA A 405 5.70 -9.14 7.94
N LYS A 406 4.43 -8.91 7.61
CA LYS A 406 3.94 -7.57 7.27
C LYS A 406 4.14 -6.58 8.42
N ARG A 407 4.14 -7.08 9.67
CA ARG A 407 4.36 -6.29 10.87
C ARG A 407 4.72 -7.21 12.04
N HIS A 408 5.76 -6.83 12.77
CA HIS A 408 6.03 -7.41 14.09
C HIS A 408 5.40 -6.54 15.19
N ALA A 409 5.04 -7.17 16.31
CA ALA A 409 4.61 -6.42 17.47
C ALA A 409 5.77 -5.56 18.00
N GLN A 410 5.44 -4.36 18.50
CA GLN A 410 6.42 -3.40 18.98
C GLN A 410 6.20 -3.11 20.46
N THR A 411 7.30 -2.97 21.17
CA THR A 411 7.33 -2.59 22.59
C THR A 411 8.62 -1.83 22.87
N TYR A 412 9.03 -1.73 24.13
CA TYR A 412 10.35 -1.25 24.49
C TYR A 412 11.23 -2.39 25.02
N ILE A 413 12.53 -2.19 24.91
CA ILE A 413 13.55 -2.92 25.67
C ILE A 413 14.43 -1.90 26.40
N ARG A 414 14.73 -2.16 27.67
CA ARG A 414 15.50 -1.28 28.55
C ARG A 414 16.64 -2.05 29.18
N TYR A 415 17.85 -1.50 29.10
CA TYR A 415 18.99 -2.01 29.88
C TYR A 415 18.84 -1.57 31.35
N VAL A 416 18.82 -2.54 32.26
CA VAL A 416 18.48 -2.29 33.68
C VAL A 416 19.53 -1.44 34.39
N ASP A 417 20.82 -1.67 34.13
CA ASP A 417 21.92 -1.04 34.87
C ASP A 417 22.20 0.41 34.43
N VAL A 418 21.63 0.87 33.32
CA VAL A 418 21.87 2.21 32.77
C VAL A 418 20.57 3.00 32.76
N ALA A 419 20.54 4.07 33.54
CA ALA A 419 19.43 5.02 33.56
C ALA A 419 19.20 5.59 32.15
N ASN A 420 17.96 5.54 31.68
CA ASN A 420 17.51 6.01 30.35
C ASN A 420 18.04 5.21 29.13
N ALA A 421 18.67 4.04 29.30
CA ALA A 421 18.99 3.14 28.19
C ALA A 421 17.76 2.33 27.77
N LYS A 422 16.79 3.02 27.15
CA LYS A 422 15.50 2.47 26.73
C LYS A 422 15.25 2.78 25.26
N VAL A 423 14.96 1.74 24.48
CA VAL A 423 14.73 1.86 23.03
C VAL A 423 13.42 1.17 22.64
N GLY A 424 12.74 1.72 21.63
CA GLY A 424 11.63 1.03 20.99
C GLY A 424 12.16 -0.13 20.15
N ALA A 425 11.57 -1.30 20.30
CA ALA A 425 12.00 -2.51 19.60
C ALA A 425 10.80 -3.32 19.12
N ALA A 426 10.92 -3.85 17.90
CA ALA A 426 10.08 -4.94 17.46
C ALA A 426 10.48 -6.23 18.19
N TYR A 427 9.53 -7.15 18.34
CA TYR A 427 9.80 -8.43 18.97
C TYR A 427 9.13 -9.59 18.28
N GLU A 428 9.72 -10.76 18.51
CA GLU A 428 9.22 -12.04 18.07
C GLU A 428 9.19 -13.02 19.24
N LEU A 429 8.10 -13.77 19.36
CA LEU A 429 7.98 -14.85 20.33
C LEU A 429 8.20 -16.15 19.58
N ALA A 430 9.29 -16.85 19.88
CA ALA A 430 9.72 -18.00 19.10
C ALA A 430 10.49 -19.02 19.91
N ASP A 431 10.42 -20.26 19.44
CA ASP A 431 11.18 -21.38 19.98
C ASP A 431 12.68 -21.32 19.62
N ASP A 432 13.43 -22.28 20.16
CA ASP A 432 14.86 -22.44 19.88
C ASP A 432 15.16 -22.87 18.44
N GLN A 433 14.15 -23.30 17.66
CA GLN A 433 14.31 -23.70 16.27
C GLN A 433 14.18 -22.54 15.28
N TYR A 434 13.73 -21.36 15.71
CA TYR A 434 13.53 -20.21 14.82
C TYR A 434 14.82 -19.74 14.14
N VAL A 435 15.85 -19.44 14.94
CA VAL A 435 17.17 -19.00 14.47
C VAL A 435 17.76 -20.01 13.47
N PRO A 436 17.85 -21.33 13.75
CA PRO A 436 18.40 -22.28 12.80
C PRO A 436 17.48 -22.62 11.62
N LEU A 437 16.15 -22.49 11.73
CA LEU A 437 15.24 -22.73 10.61
C LEU A 437 15.36 -21.64 9.54
N PHE A 438 15.37 -20.38 9.98
CA PHE A 438 15.51 -19.20 9.12
C PHE A 438 16.97 -18.81 8.85
N GLY A 439 17.95 -19.59 9.32
CA GLY A 439 19.38 -19.35 9.04
C GLY A 439 19.92 -18.03 9.60
N LEU A 440 19.35 -17.53 10.70
CA LEU A 440 19.83 -16.31 11.36
C LEU A 440 21.22 -16.55 11.97
N THR A 441 22.13 -15.59 11.79
CA THR A 441 23.51 -15.71 12.28
C THR A 441 23.65 -15.12 13.69
N ILE A 442 24.11 -15.92 14.66
CA ILE A 442 24.47 -15.44 16.00
C ILE A 442 25.89 -14.85 15.96
N LEU A 443 26.03 -13.59 16.36
CA LEU A 443 27.30 -12.87 16.44
C LEU A 443 28.03 -13.08 17.78
N ALA A 444 27.28 -13.20 18.87
CA ALA A 444 27.82 -13.42 20.21
C ALA A 444 26.82 -14.17 21.10
N GLY A 445 27.31 -14.93 22.08
CA GLY A 445 26.49 -15.69 23.02
C GLY A 445 25.94 -16.99 22.41
N ARG A 446 24.70 -17.34 22.76
CA ARG A 446 24.02 -18.58 22.33
C ARG A 446 22.58 -18.30 21.91
N ASN A 447 21.94 -19.30 21.30
CA ASN A 447 20.51 -19.27 20.99
C ASN A 447 19.63 -19.34 22.26
N LEU A 448 18.33 -19.08 22.11
CA LEU A 448 17.32 -19.36 23.12
C LEU A 448 17.38 -20.84 23.53
N SER A 449 17.08 -21.13 24.78
CA SER A 449 17.05 -22.51 25.28
C SER A 449 15.72 -23.21 24.95
N SER A 450 15.80 -24.48 24.58
CA SER A 450 14.63 -25.35 24.34
C SER A 450 13.72 -25.52 25.55
N ALA A 451 14.25 -25.26 26.75
CA ALA A 451 13.54 -25.42 28.02
C ALA A 451 12.52 -24.30 28.31
N ASN A 452 12.23 -23.42 27.34
CA ASN A 452 11.26 -22.32 27.45
C ASN A 452 11.37 -21.59 28.78
N ARG A 453 12.60 -21.18 29.09
CA ARG A 453 12.89 -20.42 30.30
C ARG A 453 12.43 -18.98 30.07
N PRO A 454 11.39 -18.50 30.78
CA PRO A 454 10.98 -17.11 30.68
C PRO A 454 12.16 -16.21 31.06
N GLY A 455 12.29 -15.08 30.37
CA GLY A 455 13.34 -14.10 30.65
C GLY A 455 14.69 -14.41 29.98
N GLU A 456 14.74 -15.19 28.89
CA GLU A 456 15.88 -15.19 27.97
C GLU A 456 15.58 -14.32 26.74
N PHE A 457 16.51 -13.43 26.38
CA PHE A 457 16.37 -12.53 25.24
C PHE A 457 17.52 -12.72 24.25
N LEU A 458 17.20 -12.85 22.97
CA LEU A 458 18.14 -12.58 21.88
C LEU A 458 17.88 -11.18 21.35
N ILE A 459 18.92 -10.40 21.09
CA ILE A 459 18.77 -9.06 20.51
C ILE A 459 19.51 -8.97 19.17
N ASN A 460 19.05 -8.15 18.23
CA ASN A 460 19.85 -7.90 17.02
C ASN A 460 21.01 -6.93 17.29
N GLN A 461 21.94 -6.86 16.33
CA GLN A 461 23.11 -5.98 16.39
C GLN A 461 22.70 -4.51 16.56
N THR A 462 21.63 -4.07 15.90
CA THR A 462 21.11 -2.70 16.03
C THR A 462 20.57 -2.41 17.44
N CYS A 463 19.80 -3.32 18.04
CA CYS A 463 19.33 -3.20 19.42
C CYS A 463 20.50 -3.13 20.41
N SER A 464 21.50 -4.01 20.25
CA SER A 464 22.72 -3.99 21.08
C SER A 464 23.42 -2.63 21.03
N ARG A 465 23.60 -2.07 19.83
CA ARG A 465 24.24 -0.76 19.64
C ARG A 465 23.41 0.38 20.24
N GLU A 466 22.10 0.40 20.03
CA GLU A 466 21.23 1.47 20.52
C GLU A 466 21.01 1.43 22.04
N LEU A 467 21.13 0.26 22.67
CA LEU A 467 21.20 0.12 24.13
C LEU A 467 22.53 0.60 24.73
N GLY A 468 23.51 0.97 23.89
CA GLY A 468 24.79 1.54 24.31
C GLY A 468 25.94 0.54 24.44
N PHE A 469 25.79 -0.71 24.00
CA PHE A 469 26.87 -1.69 24.00
C PHE A 469 27.86 -1.41 22.88
N ARG A 470 29.17 -1.53 23.16
CA ARG A 470 30.23 -1.26 22.18
C ARG A 470 30.43 -2.44 21.23
N THR A 471 30.35 -3.65 21.76
CA THR A 471 30.46 -4.90 21.00
C THR A 471 29.28 -5.82 21.32
N PRO A 472 28.88 -6.71 20.38
CA PRO A 472 27.84 -7.71 20.65
C PRO A 472 28.09 -8.57 21.89
N ALA A 473 29.36 -8.84 22.21
CA ALA A 473 29.74 -9.62 23.38
C ALA A 473 29.42 -8.91 24.71
N ASP A 474 29.46 -7.58 24.75
CA ASP A 474 29.21 -6.79 25.97
C ASP A 474 27.75 -6.87 26.44
N ALA A 475 26.84 -7.19 25.52
CA ALA A 475 25.42 -7.35 25.82
C ALA A 475 25.10 -8.68 26.52
N ILE A 476 25.97 -9.69 26.39
CA ILE A 476 25.70 -11.03 26.91
C ILE A 476 25.70 -11.03 28.44
N GLY A 477 24.69 -11.66 29.05
CA GLY A 477 24.52 -11.74 30.49
C GLY A 477 23.93 -10.47 31.13
N LYS A 478 23.61 -9.44 30.33
CA LYS A 478 23.04 -8.19 30.84
C LYS A 478 21.53 -8.32 31.07
N LEU A 479 21.07 -7.68 32.14
CA LEU A 479 19.66 -7.66 32.51
C LEU A 479 18.92 -6.60 31.71
N VAL A 480 17.85 -7.02 31.03
CA VAL A 480 16.97 -6.16 30.26
C VAL A 480 15.53 -6.33 30.73
N GLN A 481 14.76 -5.26 30.60
CA GLN A 481 13.34 -5.23 30.90
C GLN A 481 12.57 -4.87 29.63
N THR A 482 11.46 -5.55 29.36
CA THR A 482 10.61 -5.26 28.20
C THR A 482 9.24 -4.74 28.63
N GLY A 483 8.52 -4.12 27.71
CA GLY A 483 7.14 -3.69 27.95
C GLY A 483 6.09 -4.79 27.80
N MET A 484 6.48 -6.07 27.67
CA MET A 484 5.52 -7.18 27.54
C MET A 484 4.93 -7.58 28.89
N ASP A 485 5.76 -7.74 29.90
CA ASP A 485 5.39 -8.20 31.25
C ASP A 485 6.09 -7.40 32.36
N GLU A 486 6.89 -6.39 32.00
CA GLU A 486 7.82 -5.65 32.87
C GLU A 486 8.78 -6.56 33.66
N ALA A 487 8.87 -7.85 33.33
CA ALA A 487 9.79 -8.77 33.94
C ALA A 487 11.20 -8.48 33.44
N THR A 488 12.17 -8.69 34.33
CA THR A 488 13.58 -8.59 33.98
C THR A 488 14.06 -9.95 33.49
N GLY A 489 14.71 -9.97 32.33
CA GLY A 489 15.39 -11.16 31.81
C GLY A 489 16.80 -10.84 31.36
N VAL A 490 17.49 -11.85 30.85
CA VAL A 490 18.91 -11.80 30.50
C VAL A 490 19.09 -11.91 29.00
N VAL A 491 19.99 -11.09 28.45
CA VAL A 491 20.41 -11.22 27.05
C VAL A 491 21.35 -12.42 26.93
N VAL A 492 20.93 -13.45 26.21
CA VAL A 492 21.69 -14.71 26.03
C VAL A 492 22.49 -14.75 24.73
N GLY A 493 22.14 -13.91 23.76
CA GLY A 493 22.78 -13.87 22.46
C GLY A 493 22.48 -12.59 21.69
N VAL A 494 23.36 -12.29 20.74
CA VAL A 494 23.18 -11.21 19.77
C VAL A 494 23.16 -11.79 18.37
N VAL A 495 22.08 -11.56 17.61
CA VAL A 495 21.97 -11.96 16.20
C VAL A 495 22.40 -10.84 15.27
N LYS A 496 22.88 -11.22 14.08
CA LYS A 496 23.18 -10.27 13.01
C LYS A 496 21.89 -9.58 12.56
N ASP A 497 22.04 -8.32 12.15
CA ASP A 497 20.93 -7.55 11.59
C ASP A 497 20.34 -8.25 10.35
N PHE A 498 19.01 -8.29 10.28
CA PHE A 498 18.21 -8.87 9.20
C PHE A 498 17.08 -7.89 8.84
N HIS A 499 16.52 -8.03 7.64
CA HIS A 499 15.47 -7.15 7.14
C HIS A 499 14.09 -7.67 7.54
N ALA A 500 13.63 -7.30 8.75
CA ALA A 500 12.31 -7.68 9.25
C ALA A 500 11.14 -7.08 8.44
N ASN A 501 11.37 -5.87 7.90
CA ASN A 501 10.43 -5.14 7.05
C ASN A 501 10.96 -5.01 5.61
N SER A 502 10.25 -4.26 4.76
CA SER A 502 10.70 -3.95 3.39
C SER A 502 12.12 -3.37 3.37
N LEU A 503 12.89 -3.66 2.31
CA LEU A 503 14.22 -3.08 2.08
C LEU A 503 14.25 -1.53 1.99
N HIS A 504 13.08 -0.89 1.91
CA HIS A 504 12.93 0.56 1.98
C HIS A 504 13.03 1.11 3.42
N GLU A 505 12.85 0.27 4.43
CA GLU A 505 12.91 0.64 5.83
C GLU A 505 14.29 0.36 6.43
N ARG A 506 14.69 1.20 7.39
CA ARG A 506 15.90 0.96 8.17
C ARG A 506 15.70 -0.27 9.06
N ILE A 507 16.79 -0.98 9.35
CA ILE A 507 16.77 -2.05 10.34
C ILE A 507 16.55 -1.42 11.71
N GLU A 508 15.50 -1.86 12.41
CA GLU A 508 15.13 -1.38 13.75
C GLU A 508 15.67 -2.30 14.86
N PRO A 509 15.74 -1.83 16.12
CA PRO A 509 15.99 -2.71 17.25
C PRO A 509 14.98 -3.86 17.28
N PHE A 510 15.49 -5.09 17.37
CA PHE A 510 14.67 -6.30 17.38
C PHE A 510 15.13 -7.23 18.49
N PHE A 511 14.19 -7.89 19.16
CA PHE A 511 14.53 -8.96 20.11
C PHE A 511 13.61 -10.19 19.99
N PHE A 512 14.11 -11.34 20.40
CA PHE A 512 13.39 -12.61 20.45
C PHE A 512 13.30 -13.07 21.90
N SER A 513 12.17 -13.68 22.25
CA SER A 513 11.95 -14.33 23.55
C SER A 513 11.11 -15.58 23.36
N SER A 514 11.22 -16.58 24.23
CA SER A 514 10.36 -17.77 24.18
C SER A 514 9.06 -17.54 24.97
N ASN A 515 7.91 -17.91 24.42
CA ASN A 515 6.64 -17.96 25.15
C ASN A 515 5.64 -18.92 24.46
N GLN A 516 5.63 -20.16 24.93
CA GLN A 516 4.83 -21.24 24.33
C GLN A 516 3.36 -20.89 24.13
N ASN A 517 2.72 -20.15 25.03
CA ASN A 517 1.28 -19.86 24.94
C ASN A 517 0.93 -18.83 23.85
N SER A 518 1.95 -18.22 23.22
CA SER A 518 1.79 -17.13 22.24
C SER A 518 2.35 -17.49 20.86
N GLU A 519 2.97 -18.66 20.70
CA GLU A 519 3.54 -19.14 19.43
C GLU A 519 2.42 -19.78 18.59
N ARG A 520 1.89 -19.05 17.61
CA ARG A 520 0.66 -19.42 16.86
C ARG A 520 0.89 -19.66 15.36
N ALA A 521 2.11 -19.45 14.91
CA ALA A 521 2.60 -19.79 13.59
C ALA A 521 3.58 -20.96 13.70
N ILE A 522 3.55 -21.84 12.69
CA ILE A 522 4.39 -23.01 12.62
C ILE A 522 5.05 -22.99 11.24
N SER A 523 6.37 -22.82 11.19
CA SER A 523 7.12 -22.94 9.94
C SER A 523 7.81 -24.28 9.87
N VAL A 524 7.72 -24.90 8.69
CA VAL A 524 8.26 -26.21 8.39
C VAL A 524 9.17 -26.06 7.19
N LYS A 525 10.44 -26.42 7.38
CA LYS A 525 11.41 -26.49 6.30
C LYS A 525 11.38 -27.89 5.69
N LEU A 526 10.98 -27.97 4.44
CA LEU A 526 10.85 -29.23 3.73
C LEU A 526 12.21 -29.72 3.22
N ALA A 527 12.41 -31.03 3.20
CA ALA A 527 13.63 -31.62 2.65
C ALA A 527 13.60 -31.52 1.11
N THR A 528 14.37 -30.60 0.54
CA THR A 528 14.62 -30.54 -0.90
C THR A 528 15.61 -31.64 -1.30
N ARG A 529 15.12 -32.85 -1.57
CA ARG A 529 15.87 -33.78 -2.44
C ARG A 529 15.57 -33.42 -3.90
N GLU A 530 16.43 -33.82 -4.83
CA GLU A 530 16.45 -33.48 -6.28
C GLU A 530 15.19 -33.93 -7.09
N GLY A 531 14.01 -34.01 -6.49
CA GLY A 531 12.80 -34.67 -7.03
C GLY A 531 11.61 -33.77 -7.40
N GLY A 532 11.78 -32.46 -7.55
CA GLY A 532 10.78 -31.57 -8.17
C GLY A 532 9.47 -31.34 -7.41
N LEU A 533 8.56 -30.57 -8.05
CA LEU A 533 7.29 -30.06 -7.51
C LEU A 533 6.30 -31.15 -7.06
N ASP A 534 6.36 -32.35 -7.64
CA ASP A 534 5.43 -33.45 -7.35
C ASP A 534 5.60 -34.01 -5.92
N GLN A 535 6.81 -33.96 -5.36
CA GLN A 535 7.06 -34.37 -3.98
C GLN A 535 6.52 -33.37 -2.95
N PHE A 536 6.46 -32.08 -3.30
CA PHE A 536 5.88 -31.07 -2.41
C PHE A 536 4.40 -31.30 -2.19
N GLY A 537 3.65 -31.63 -3.25
CA GLY A 537 2.21 -31.94 -3.14
C GLY A 537 1.93 -33.12 -2.19
N ALA A 538 2.71 -34.21 -2.32
CA ALA A 538 2.58 -35.37 -1.44
C ALA A 538 2.95 -35.08 0.02
N GLN A 539 3.94 -34.20 0.26
CA GLN A 539 4.34 -33.79 1.60
C GLN A 539 3.28 -32.91 2.26
N ILE A 540 2.74 -31.92 1.53
CA ILE A 540 1.65 -31.07 2.02
C ILE A 540 0.41 -31.90 2.35
N ALA A 541 0.05 -32.89 1.52
CA ALA A 541 -1.08 -33.77 1.79
C ALA A 541 -0.91 -34.57 3.10
N ARG A 542 0.32 -35.00 3.43
CA ARG A 542 0.61 -35.65 4.71
C ARG A 542 0.48 -34.67 5.89
N ILE A 543 0.96 -33.45 5.73
CA ILE A 543 0.84 -32.39 6.75
C ILE A 543 -0.65 -32.05 6.96
N GLU A 544 -1.44 -31.95 5.89
CA GLU A 544 -2.89 -31.70 5.92
C GLU A 544 -3.64 -32.82 6.67
N ALA A 545 -3.29 -34.09 6.45
CA ALA A 545 -3.89 -35.20 7.17
C ALA A 545 -3.64 -35.10 8.68
N ASN A 546 -2.41 -34.77 9.09
CA ASN A 546 -2.06 -34.54 10.49
C ASN A 546 -2.78 -33.30 11.06
N TRP A 547 -2.95 -32.25 10.25
CA TRP A 547 -3.68 -31.05 10.66
C TRP A 547 -5.14 -31.37 10.96
N LYS A 548 -5.83 -32.09 10.07
CA LYS A 548 -7.24 -32.46 10.24
C LYS A 548 -7.49 -33.34 11.46
N GLU A 549 -6.51 -34.14 11.87
CA GLU A 549 -6.62 -34.97 13.08
C GLU A 549 -6.50 -34.13 14.35
N ILE A 550 -5.61 -33.13 14.36
CA ILE A 550 -5.35 -32.28 15.53
C ILE A 550 -6.36 -31.12 15.63
N TYR A 551 -6.79 -30.59 14.48
CA TYR A 551 -7.69 -29.45 14.30
C TYR A 551 -8.87 -29.79 13.36
N PRO A 552 -9.83 -30.64 13.80
CA PRO A 552 -10.92 -31.13 12.95
C PRO A 552 -11.91 -30.04 12.49
N HIS A 553 -11.94 -28.90 13.18
CA HIS A 553 -12.85 -27.79 12.90
C HIS A 553 -12.16 -26.57 12.26
N GLU A 554 -10.85 -26.63 12.02
CA GLU A 554 -10.10 -25.53 11.38
C GLU A 554 -9.78 -25.87 9.92
N THR A 555 -9.98 -24.89 9.03
CA THR A 555 -9.60 -25.03 7.63
C THR A 555 -8.08 -25.08 7.50
N PHE A 556 -7.56 -26.09 6.81
CA PHE A 556 -6.14 -26.17 6.51
C PHE A 556 -5.74 -25.06 5.52
N GLN A 557 -4.97 -24.08 6.00
CA GLN A 557 -4.41 -23.01 5.18
C GLN A 557 -2.89 -22.96 5.38
N TYR A 558 -2.16 -22.82 4.28
CA TYR A 558 -0.71 -22.74 4.30
C TYR A 558 -0.21 -21.68 3.34
N HIS A 559 0.94 -21.11 3.67
CA HIS A 559 1.62 -20.14 2.82
C HIS A 559 3.09 -20.53 2.67
N PHE A 560 3.59 -20.51 1.44
CA PHE A 560 5.02 -20.57 1.23
C PHE A 560 5.65 -19.23 1.61
N PHE A 561 6.79 -19.28 2.31
CA PHE A 561 7.43 -18.08 2.82
C PHE A 561 8.01 -17.20 1.69
N ASP A 562 8.51 -17.81 0.61
CA ASP A 562 8.91 -17.11 -0.61
C ASP A 562 7.77 -16.30 -1.24
N GLN A 563 6.53 -16.79 -1.19
CA GLN A 563 5.34 -16.07 -1.64
C GLN A 563 4.96 -14.92 -0.71
N THR A 564 5.22 -15.05 0.59
CA THR A 564 5.04 -13.95 1.55
C THR A 564 6.03 -12.82 1.25
N ILE A 565 7.29 -13.16 0.97
CA ILE A 565 8.31 -12.19 0.54
C ILE A 565 7.95 -11.59 -0.82
N ALA A 566 7.50 -12.41 -1.78
CA ALA A 566 7.08 -11.93 -3.09
C ALA A 566 5.93 -10.92 -3.00
N ARG A 567 5.01 -11.09 -2.04
CA ARG A 567 3.92 -10.13 -1.76
C ARG A 567 4.43 -8.78 -1.26
N LEU A 568 5.52 -8.73 -0.49
CA LEU A 568 6.15 -7.46 -0.09
C LEU A 568 6.68 -6.67 -1.29
N TYR A 569 7.03 -7.37 -2.38
CA TYR A 569 7.61 -6.79 -3.60
C TYR A 569 6.70 -6.91 -4.84
N GLU A 570 5.40 -7.19 -4.66
CA GLU A 570 4.48 -7.44 -5.78
C GLU A 570 4.40 -6.22 -6.72
N ARG A 571 4.44 -5.02 -6.15
CA ARG A 571 4.43 -3.75 -6.90
C ARG A 571 5.68 -3.60 -7.76
N GLU A 572 6.83 -3.93 -7.22
CA GLU A 572 8.14 -3.88 -7.88
C GLU A 572 8.21 -4.95 -8.98
N GLN A 573 7.70 -6.17 -8.73
CA GLN A 573 7.62 -7.23 -9.73
C GLN A 573 6.71 -6.86 -10.90
N LYS A 574 5.54 -6.27 -10.64
CA LYS A 574 4.64 -5.74 -11.69
C LYS A 574 5.34 -4.67 -12.52
N THR A 575 6.10 -3.77 -11.88
CA THR A 575 6.89 -2.75 -12.57
C THR A 575 8.02 -3.37 -13.41
N LEU A 576 8.73 -4.38 -12.89
CA LEU A 576 9.81 -5.06 -13.60
C LEU A 576 9.34 -5.79 -14.87
N ARG A 577 8.11 -6.35 -14.86
CA ARG A 577 7.53 -6.99 -16.06
C ARG A 577 7.40 -6.02 -17.24
N LEU A 578 7.15 -4.73 -16.99
CA LEU A 578 7.14 -3.69 -18.03
C LEU A 578 8.53 -3.42 -18.59
N LEU A 579 9.54 -3.41 -17.72
CA LEU A 579 10.92 -3.10 -18.10
C LEU A 579 11.64 -4.26 -18.81
N LYS A 580 11.18 -5.50 -18.58
CA LYS A 580 11.81 -6.72 -19.15
C LYS A 580 11.29 -7.10 -20.53
N ARG A 581 10.17 -6.57 -20.99
CA ARG A 581 9.66 -6.87 -22.34
C ARG A 581 10.17 -5.79 -23.30
N PRO A 582 11.06 -6.13 -24.26
CA PRO A 582 11.53 -5.19 -25.27
C PRO A 582 10.41 -4.72 -26.20
#